data_AF-A0A964V6Z5-F1
#
_entry.id   AF-A0A964V6Z5-F1
#
_cell.length_a   1.000
_cell.length_b   1.000
_cell.length_c   1.000
_cell.angle_alpha   90.00
_cell.angle_beta   90.00
_cell.angle_gamma   90.00
#
_symmetry.space_group_name_H-M   'P 1'
#
loop_
_entity.id
_entity.type
_entity.pdbx_description
1 polymer ?
#
loop_
_entity_poly.entity_id
_entity_poly.type
_entity_poly.pdbx_seq_one_letter_code
_entity_poly.pdbx_strand_id
1 'polypeptide(L)'
;MSTGRLEFHVIDLGETSKLGYPIDESKNHLWPNYSLRVFSIPSNHDLVLVAGRFRVACTLSSILSAPDDCRILVHDFWDRPQYHIVSKYLETID
;
A
#
# COMPACT_ATOMS: atom_id res chain seq x y z
N MET A 1 2.24 16.84 -22.35
CA MET A 1 1.83 16.34 -21.02
C MET A 1 1.89 14.82 -21.11
N SER A 2 2.71 14.13 -20.30
CA SER A 2 2.80 12.68 -20.40
C SER A 2 1.44 12.05 -20.09
N THR A 3 0.94 11.29 -21.04
CA THR A 3 -0.35 10.58 -21.05
C THR A 3 -0.24 9.23 -20.33
N GLY A 4 0.41 9.21 -19.16
CA GLY A 4 0.66 7.97 -18.43
C GLY A 4 -0.61 7.42 -17.81
N ARG A 5 -1.33 6.53 -18.52
CA ARG A 5 -2.45 5.75 -17.94
C ARG A 5 -2.01 4.78 -16.85
N LEU A 6 -0.69 4.53 -16.75
CA LEU A 6 -0.10 3.58 -15.82
C LEU A 6 1.37 3.96 -15.57
N GLU A 7 1.74 4.09 -14.31
CA GLU A 7 3.12 4.30 -13.86
C GLU A 7 3.49 3.16 -12.90
N PHE A 8 4.68 2.57 -13.09
CA PHE A 8 5.20 1.54 -12.21
C PHE A 8 6.25 2.13 -11.27
N HIS A 9 5.97 2.08 -9.96
CA HIS A 9 6.95 2.34 -8.92
C HIS A 9 7.57 1.02 -8.46
N VAL A 10 8.72 0.65 -9.05
CA VAL A 10 9.44 -0.57 -8.66
C VAL A 10 10.21 -0.30 -7.36
N ILE A 11 9.90 -1.08 -6.31
CA ILE A 11 10.51 -0.94 -4.99
C ILE A 11 11.37 -2.17 -4.70
N ASP A 12 12.64 -1.91 -4.35
CA ASP A 12 13.60 -2.95 -4.01
C ASP A 12 13.36 -3.44 -2.57
N LEU A 13 12.94 -4.70 -2.45
CA LEU A 13 12.73 -5.38 -1.18
C LEU A 13 13.83 -6.39 -0.84
N GLY A 14 14.84 -6.52 -1.71
CA GLY A 14 15.76 -7.66 -1.73
C GLY A 14 15.33 -8.73 -2.72
N GLU A 15 15.98 -9.89 -2.66
CA GLU A 15 15.54 -11.06 -3.43
C GLU A 15 14.15 -11.49 -2.94
N THR A 16 13.23 -11.78 -3.87
CA THR A 16 11.84 -12.11 -3.51
C THR A 16 11.46 -13.50 -4.00
N SER A 17 10.64 -14.17 -3.19
CA SER A 17 10.01 -15.45 -3.49
C SER A 17 8.58 -15.26 -4.01
N LYS A 18 7.76 -16.30 -3.95
CA LYS A 18 6.37 -16.30 -4.41
C LYS A 18 5.60 -15.10 -3.80
N LEU A 19 4.81 -14.42 -4.63
CA LEU A 19 4.00 -13.24 -4.23
C LEU A 19 4.82 -12.05 -3.72
N GLY A 20 6.10 -11.95 -4.06
CA GLY A 20 6.95 -10.81 -3.72
C GLY A 20 7.37 -10.77 -2.25
N TYR A 21 7.36 -11.90 -1.55
CA TYR A 21 7.88 -11.98 -0.18
C TYR A 21 9.43 -11.92 -0.20
N PRO A 22 10.06 -10.99 0.54
CA PRO A 22 11.51 -10.99 0.69
C PRO A 22 12.01 -12.33 1.23
N ILE A 23 13.10 -12.84 0.66
CA ILE A 23 13.72 -14.11 1.10
C ILE A 23 14.50 -13.92 2.39
N ASP A 24 15.06 -12.73 2.60
CA ASP A 24 15.77 -12.33 3.81
C ASP A 24 15.53 -10.85 4.14
N GLU A 25 16.15 -10.38 5.24
CA GLU A 25 16.02 -9.01 5.74
C GLU A 25 17.17 -8.09 5.30
N SER A 26 18.02 -8.51 4.35
CA SER A 26 19.23 -7.75 3.94
C SER A 26 18.91 -6.33 3.47
N LYS A 27 17.70 -6.11 2.95
CA LYS A 27 17.19 -4.80 2.49
C LYS A 27 15.99 -4.28 3.29
N ASN A 28 15.82 -4.72 4.55
CA ASN A 28 14.67 -4.28 5.37
C ASN A 28 14.58 -2.75 5.55
N HIS A 29 15.73 -2.06 5.56
CA HIS A 29 15.82 -0.60 5.62
C HIS A 29 15.17 0.10 4.41
N LEU A 30 14.95 -0.62 3.29
CA LEU A 30 14.27 -0.10 2.10
C LEU A 30 12.77 -0.40 2.08
N TRP A 31 12.27 -1.35 2.88
CA TRP A 31 10.87 -1.78 2.86
C TRP A 31 9.85 -0.67 3.11
N PRO A 32 10.12 0.37 3.95
CA PRO A 32 9.20 1.49 4.10
C PRO A 32 8.88 2.20 2.76
N ASN A 33 9.77 2.15 1.77
CA ASN A 33 9.52 2.72 0.46
C ASN A 33 8.33 2.05 -0.26
N TYR A 34 7.97 0.82 0.10
CA TYR A 34 6.87 0.09 -0.54
C TYR A 34 5.52 0.78 -0.33
N SER A 35 5.27 1.31 0.87
CA SER A 35 4.03 2.05 1.16
C SER A 35 4.15 3.55 0.94
N LEU A 36 5.36 4.12 1.03
CA LEU A 36 5.56 5.57 1.03
C LEU A 36 5.85 6.16 -0.35
N ARG A 37 6.52 5.43 -1.25
CA ARG A 37 7.07 6.02 -2.49
C ARG A 37 5.99 6.54 -3.43
N VAL A 38 4.83 5.89 -3.49
CA VAL A 38 3.70 6.33 -4.33
C VAL A 38 3.17 7.71 -3.92
N PHE A 39 3.38 8.10 -2.66
CA PHE A 39 3.00 9.40 -2.11
C PHE A 39 4.14 10.42 -2.09
N SER A 40 5.25 10.18 -2.81
CA SER A 40 6.30 11.19 -2.98
C SER A 40 5.83 12.42 -3.77
N ILE A 41 4.69 12.29 -4.45
CA ILE A 41 3.96 13.33 -5.14
C ILE A 41 2.53 13.30 -4.57
N PRO A 42 1.87 14.46 -4.35
CA PRO A 42 0.48 14.48 -3.92
C PRO A 42 -0.40 13.59 -4.81
N SER A 43 -1.16 12.70 -4.17
CA SER A 43 -2.05 11.77 -4.87
C SER A 43 -3.36 12.47 -5.22
N ASN A 44 -3.79 12.36 -6.48
CA ASN A 44 -5.14 12.73 -6.93
C ASN A 44 -5.99 11.48 -7.23
N HIS A 45 -5.60 10.32 -6.69
CA HIS A 45 -6.33 9.07 -6.90
C HIS A 45 -7.60 9.05 -6.05
N ASP A 46 -8.71 8.60 -6.66
CA ASP A 46 -10.01 8.40 -6.03
C ASP A 46 -10.17 6.99 -5.41
N LEU A 47 -9.25 6.08 -5.73
CA LEU A 47 -9.27 4.69 -5.27
C LEU A 47 -7.85 4.17 -5.01
N VAL A 48 -7.68 3.48 -3.88
CA VAL A 48 -6.49 2.69 -3.55
C VAL A 48 -6.86 1.22 -3.41
N LEU A 49 -6.12 0.34 -4.09
CA LEU A 49 -6.19 -1.10 -3.89
C LEU A 49 -4.95 -1.62 -3.16
N VAL A 50 -5.13 -2.10 -1.93
CA VAL A 50 -4.09 -2.76 -1.11
C VAL A 50 -4.19 -4.27 -1.28
N ALA A 51 -3.50 -4.79 -2.30
CA ALA A 51 -3.46 -6.23 -2.60
C ALA A 51 -2.05 -6.85 -2.52
N GLY A 52 -1.01 -6.05 -2.31
CA GLY A 52 0.40 -6.46 -2.32
C GLY A 52 0.94 -6.91 -0.96
N ARG A 53 2.18 -6.52 -0.69
CA ARG A 53 2.88 -6.71 0.60
C ARG A 53 2.64 -5.54 1.54
N PHE A 54 3.05 -5.70 2.80
CA PHE A 54 2.98 -4.65 3.84
C PHE A 54 1.60 -3.98 3.96
N ARG A 55 0.52 -4.75 3.84
CA ARG A 55 -0.85 -4.22 3.65
C ARG A 55 -1.26 -3.19 4.72
N VAL A 56 -0.94 -3.42 6.00
CA VAL A 56 -1.20 -2.45 7.08
C VAL A 56 -0.47 -1.13 6.83
N ALA A 57 0.82 -1.17 6.48
CA ALA A 57 1.60 0.02 6.20
C ALA A 57 1.06 0.76 4.96
N CYS A 58 0.71 0.03 3.90
CA CYS A 58 0.06 0.61 2.72
C CYS A 58 -1.24 1.34 3.08
N THR A 59 -2.13 0.70 3.85
CA THR A 59 -3.40 1.32 4.28
C THR A 59 -3.15 2.57 5.13
N LEU A 60 -2.23 2.53 6.08
CA LEU A 60 -1.89 3.69 6.91
C LEU A 60 -1.27 4.83 6.09
N SER A 61 -0.38 4.52 5.14
CA SER A 61 0.17 5.53 4.23
C SER A 61 -0.92 6.16 3.36
N SER A 62 -1.90 5.38 2.90
CA SER A 62 -3.06 5.90 2.16
C SER A 62 -3.92 6.82 3.01
N ILE A 63 -4.23 6.45 4.27
CA ILE A 63 -4.97 7.32 5.20
C ILE A 63 -4.28 8.68 5.38
N LEU A 64 -2.95 8.70 5.40
CA LEU A 64 -2.18 9.93 5.64
C LEU A 64 -1.98 10.81 4.40
N SER A 65 -2.16 10.28 3.19
CA SER A 65 -1.66 10.94 1.97
C SER A 65 -2.61 10.93 0.78
N ALA A 66 -3.65 10.11 0.81
CA ALA A 66 -4.70 10.14 -0.20
C ALA A 66 -5.70 11.29 0.10
N PRO A 67 -6.44 11.76 -0.92
CA PRO A 67 -7.56 12.67 -0.72
C PRO A 67 -8.61 12.11 0.25
N ASP A 68 -9.33 12.99 0.96
CA ASP A 68 -10.35 12.59 1.95
C ASP A 68 -11.50 11.78 1.36
N ASP A 69 -11.81 11.95 0.06
CA ASP A 69 -12.84 11.22 -0.67
C ASP A 69 -12.32 9.93 -1.35
N CYS A 70 -11.04 9.61 -1.16
CA CYS A 70 -10.42 8.41 -1.70
C CYS A 70 -10.93 7.15 -0.99
N ARG A 71 -11.38 6.15 -1.77
CA ARG A 71 -11.79 4.85 -1.24
C ARG A 71 -10.60 3.91 -1.13
N ILE A 72 -10.50 3.16 -0.03
CA ILE A 72 -9.43 2.18 0.18
C ILE A 72 -10.02 0.77 0.21
N LEU A 73 -9.57 -0.08 -0.72
CA LEU A 73 -9.92 -1.49 -0.79
C LEU A 73 -8.75 -2.32 -0.27
N VAL A 74 -8.99 -3.16 0.74
CA VAL A 74 -7.97 -4.06 1.29
C VAL A 74 -8.33 -5.51 1.02
N HIS A 75 -7.53 -6.20 0.21
CA HIS A 75 -7.77 -7.59 -0.16
C HIS A 75 -7.63 -8.53 1.06
N ASP A 76 -8.47 -9.58 1.14
CA ASP A 76 -8.54 -10.55 2.25
C ASP A 76 -8.66 -9.92 3.65
N PHE A 77 -9.32 -8.77 3.80
CA PHE A 77 -9.31 -8.02 5.07
C PHE A 77 -9.82 -8.86 6.25
N TRP A 78 -11.01 -9.43 6.10
CA TRP A 78 -11.71 -10.12 7.18
C TRP A 78 -11.07 -11.45 7.60
N ASP A 79 -10.35 -12.10 6.69
CA ASP A 79 -9.66 -13.37 6.96
C ASP A 79 -8.30 -13.17 7.65
N ARG A 80 -7.89 -11.92 7.90
CA ARG A 80 -6.55 -11.56 8.38
C ARG A 80 -6.63 -10.59 9.55
N PRO A 81 -6.78 -11.09 10.79
CA PRO A 81 -6.98 -10.27 11.98
C PRO A 81 -5.92 -9.18 12.21
N GLN A 82 -4.68 -9.41 11.77
CA GLN A 82 -3.60 -8.43 11.84
C GLN A 82 -3.88 -7.15 11.02
N TYR A 83 -4.82 -7.18 10.08
CA TYR A 83 -5.22 -6.00 9.30
C TYR A 83 -6.23 -5.13 10.04
N HIS A 84 -7.00 -5.69 10.98
CA HIS A 84 -8.08 -4.98 11.69
C HIS A 84 -7.57 -3.81 12.54
N ILE A 85 -6.26 -3.71 12.77
CA ILE A 85 -5.67 -2.55 13.45
C ILE A 85 -6.00 -1.22 12.76
N VAL A 86 -6.22 -1.24 11.43
CA VAL A 86 -6.53 -0.04 10.65
C VAL A 86 -8.00 0.38 10.75
N SER A 87 -8.90 -0.49 11.22
CA SER A 87 -10.33 -0.18 11.44
C SER A 87 -10.55 0.90 12.50
N LYS A 88 -9.52 1.23 13.29
CA LYS A 88 -9.54 2.36 14.22
C LYS A 88 -9.60 3.72 13.52
N TYR A 89 -9.28 3.76 12.23
CA TYR A 89 -9.10 4.97 11.43
C TYR A 89 -10.00 5.01 10.19
N LEU A 90 -10.81 3.97 9.96
CA LEU A 90 -11.60 3.79 8.76
C LEU A 90 -13.00 3.29 9.12
N GLU A 91 -13.98 3.77 8.38
CA GLU A 91 -15.33 3.23 8.37
C GLU A 91 -15.47 2.30 7.16
N THR A 92 -16.04 1.12 7.38
CA THR A 92 -16.38 0.20 6.30
C THR A 92 -17.60 0.67 5.53
N ILE A 93 -17.55 0.54 4.21
CA ILE A 93 -18.67 0.82 3.31
C ILE A 93 -19.28 -0.53 2.94
N ASP A 94 -20.60 -0.65 3.12
CA ASP A 94 -21.41 -1.82 2.72
C ASP A 94 -21.82 -1.77 1.23
#